data_AF-A0A7Z9TAD6-F1
#
_entry.id   AF-A0A7Z9TAD6-F1
#
_cell.length_a   1.000
_cell.length_b   1.000
_cell.length_c   1.000
_cell.angle_alpha   90.00
_cell.angle_beta   90.00
_cell.angle_gamma   90.00
#
_symmetry.space_group_name_H-M   'P 1'
#
loop_
_entity.id
_entity.type
_entity.pdbx_description
1 polymer ?
#
loop_
_entity_poly.entity_id
_entity_poly.type
_entity_poly.pdbx_seq_one_letter_code
_entity_poly.pdbx_strand_id
1 'polypeptide(L)'
;MRDCTGGDVITLRVEVDGGRVFNIGDSPRAEIEITTPSNTAVEIRSGNGGVEVYGLKQSGTVCASNGRIILDKVAREFNVATSNGIVVITGARVPFDVEINNNGIEFDGELIKGSSNKIATSNGSIDISLQGASSVMLDASTSNGSIETEYWILTSSPGDEHHLVKTIGAGEAELIVRTSNGSVAIR
;
A
#
# COMPACT_ATOMS: atom_id res chain seq x y z
N MET A 1 -18.36 -11.92 -34.65
CA MET A 1 -17.68 -12.03 -33.35
C MET A 1 -16.62 -10.94 -33.36
N ARG A 2 -16.82 -9.85 -32.61
CA ARG A 2 -15.91 -8.69 -32.59
C ARG A 2 -14.95 -8.89 -31.44
N ASP A 3 -13.67 -8.96 -31.76
CA ASP A 3 -12.58 -8.96 -30.80
C ASP A 3 -12.37 -7.51 -30.34
N CYS A 4 -12.76 -7.20 -29.10
CA CYS A 4 -12.70 -5.86 -28.53
C CYS A 4 -11.70 -5.83 -27.36
N THR A 5 -10.43 -6.15 -27.64
CA THR A 5 -9.34 -6.08 -26.66
C THR A 5 -8.09 -5.48 -27.31
N GLY A 6 -8.19 -4.22 -27.71
CA GLY A 6 -7.04 -3.41 -28.13
C GLY A 6 -7.15 -2.04 -27.48
N GLY A 7 -6.76 -1.94 -26.21
CA GLY A 7 -6.55 -0.62 -25.59
C GLY A 7 -5.22 -0.04 -26.06
N ASP A 8 -5.10 1.28 -26.04
CA ASP A 8 -3.83 1.95 -26.33
C ASP A 8 -2.84 1.66 -25.19
N VAL A 9 -1.75 0.99 -25.51
CA VAL A 9 -0.68 0.66 -24.56
C VAL A 9 0.50 1.59 -24.81
N ILE A 10 0.91 2.30 -23.77
CA ILE A 10 2.17 3.06 -23.76
C ILE A 10 3.19 2.23 -22.97
N THR A 11 4.27 1.81 -23.63
CA THR A 11 5.40 1.14 -22.97
C THR A 11 6.57 2.09 -22.92
N LEU A 12 7.03 2.40 -21.71
CA LEU A 12 8.22 3.22 -21.47
C LEU A 12 9.28 2.36 -20.78
N ARG A 13 10.47 2.30 -21.37
CA ARG A 13 11.64 1.64 -20.80
C ARG A 13 12.79 2.63 -20.77
N VAL A 14 13.33 2.86 -19.58
CA VAL A 14 14.52 3.68 -19.38
C VAL A 14 15.66 2.77 -18.96
N GLU A 15 16.74 2.80 -19.73
CA GLU A 15 17.94 2.03 -19.48
C GLU A 15 19.12 3.00 -19.42
N VAL A 16 19.88 2.92 -18.34
CA VAL A 16 21.09 3.71 -18.17
C VAL A 16 22.24 2.83 -18.64
N ASP A 17 22.84 3.17 -19.79
CA ASP A 17 24.00 2.48 -20.32
C ASP A 17 25.26 2.89 -19.56
N GLY A 18 25.65 2.07 -18.58
CA GLY A 18 26.91 2.21 -17.86
C GLY A 18 28.05 1.60 -18.67
N GLY A 19 28.78 2.43 -19.42
CA GLY A 19 30.09 2.02 -19.96
C GLY A 19 31.01 1.52 -18.84
N ARG A 20 31.91 0.57 -19.15
CA ARG A 20 32.86 -0.13 -18.26
C ARG A 20 33.87 0.76 -17.48
N VAL A 21 33.64 2.08 -17.42
CA VAL A 21 34.47 3.06 -16.72
C VAL A 21 33.67 3.58 -15.53
N PHE A 22 33.96 3.05 -14.34
CA PHE A 22 33.44 3.58 -13.08
C PHE A 22 34.09 4.95 -12.81
N ASN A 23 33.45 6.03 -13.24
CA ASN A 23 33.75 7.37 -12.72
C ASN A 23 33.06 7.51 -11.36
N ILE A 24 33.86 7.63 -10.30
CA ILE A 24 33.39 7.96 -8.95
C ILE A 24 32.89 9.42 -8.99
N GLY A 25 31.58 9.62 -9.10
CA GLY A 25 30.98 10.96 -8.99
C GLY A 25 29.59 11.12 -9.60
N ASP A 26 29.29 10.47 -10.73
CA ASP A 26 28.01 10.62 -11.42
C ASP A 26 27.11 9.40 -11.18
N SER A 27 26.10 9.58 -10.32
CA SER A 27 24.95 8.68 -10.29
C SER A 27 23.92 9.22 -11.29
N PRO A 28 23.74 8.57 -12.45
CA PRO A 28 22.74 9.01 -13.43
C PRO A 28 21.36 9.04 -12.78
N ARG A 29 20.65 10.15 -12.97
CA ARG A 29 19.30 10.37 -12.46
C ARG A 29 18.36 10.63 -13.62
N ALA A 30 17.20 10.01 -13.58
CA ALA A 30 16.10 10.28 -14.49
C ALA A 30 14.86 10.57 -13.65
N GLU A 31 14.13 11.60 -14.05
CA GLU A 31 12.79 11.89 -13.53
C GLU A 31 11.82 11.71 -14.69
N ILE A 32 10.78 10.92 -14.48
CA ILE A 32 9.83 10.51 -15.51
C ILE A 32 8.45 10.84 -14.99
N GLU A 33 7.80 11.80 -15.63
CA GLU A 33 6.41 12.16 -15.34
C GLU A 33 5.52 11.67 -16.48
N ILE A 34 4.48 10.90 -16.15
CA ILE A 34 3.51 10.36 -17.11
C ILE A 34 2.12 10.81 -16.68
N THR A 35 1.47 11.63 -17.51
CA THR A 35 0.06 12.01 -17.32
C THR A 35 -0.82 11.12 -18.20
N THR A 36 -1.81 10.47 -17.59
CA THR A 36 -2.78 9.61 -18.28
C THR A 36 -4.21 9.91 -17.83
N PRO A 37 -5.24 9.52 -18.61
CA PRO A 37 -6.62 9.56 -18.12
C PRO A 37 -6.78 8.79 -16.81
N SER A 38 -7.63 9.25 -15.89
CA SER A 38 -7.79 8.61 -14.58
C SER A 38 -8.26 7.15 -14.65
N ASN A 39 -8.86 6.71 -15.76
CA ASN A 39 -9.34 5.34 -15.96
C ASN A 39 -8.29 4.42 -16.61
N THR A 40 -7.01 4.76 -16.50
CA THR A 40 -5.89 3.98 -17.05
C THR A 40 -5.42 2.95 -16.05
N ALA A 41 -5.30 1.70 -16.49
CA ALA A 41 -4.61 0.65 -15.71
C ALA A 41 -3.10 0.80 -15.90
N VAL A 42 -2.33 0.65 -14.82
CA VAL A 42 -0.88 0.87 -14.83
C VAL A 42 -0.11 -0.33 -14.31
N GLU A 43 1.02 -0.61 -14.94
CA GLU A 43 2.04 -1.53 -14.43
C GLU A 43 3.37 -0.78 -14.38
N ILE A 44 3.90 -0.58 -13.18
CA ILE A 44 5.14 0.16 -12.95
C ILE A 44 6.17 -0.78 -12.33
N ARG A 45 7.36 -0.85 -12.93
CA ARG A 45 8.49 -1.61 -12.41
C ARG A 45 9.70 -0.69 -12.28
N SER A 46 10.24 -0.58 -11.07
CA SER A 46 11.42 0.24 -10.77
C SER A 46 12.48 -0.56 -10.02
N GLY A 47 13.75 -0.42 -10.43
CA GLY A 47 14.87 -0.96 -9.67
C GLY A 47 15.29 -0.03 -8.54
N ASN A 48 15.46 1.26 -8.85
CA ASN A 48 15.93 2.27 -7.90
C ASN A 48 15.18 3.58 -8.14
N GLY A 49 14.77 4.23 -7.05
CA GLY A 49 14.05 5.50 -7.08
C GLY A 49 12.61 5.35 -6.62
N GLY A 50 12.02 6.46 -6.19
CA GLY A 50 10.63 6.49 -5.74
C GLY A 50 9.66 6.29 -6.89
N VAL A 51 8.47 5.78 -6.57
CA VAL A 51 7.33 5.72 -7.49
C VAL A 51 6.17 6.44 -6.83
N GLU A 52 5.56 7.37 -7.56
CA GLU A 52 4.42 8.13 -7.08
C GLU A 52 3.27 8.01 -8.08
N VAL A 53 2.08 7.67 -7.58
CA VAL A 53 0.88 7.46 -8.39
C VAL A 53 -0.28 8.25 -7.79
N TYR A 54 -0.90 9.09 -8.61
CA TYR A 54 -1.94 10.03 -8.19
C TYR A 54 -3.24 9.85 -8.96
N GLY A 55 -4.37 9.78 -8.25
CA GLY A 55 -5.71 10.00 -8.81
C GLY A 55 -6.22 8.94 -9.79
N LEU A 56 -5.62 7.75 -9.81
CA LEU A 56 -6.06 6.66 -10.69
C LEU A 56 -7.31 5.96 -10.15
N LYS A 57 -8.26 5.73 -11.06
CA LYS A 57 -9.54 5.07 -10.82
C LYS A 57 -9.62 3.67 -11.40
N GLN A 58 -8.54 3.18 -12.01
CA GLN A 58 -8.37 1.78 -12.36
C GLN A 58 -7.35 1.08 -11.47
N SER A 59 -7.38 -0.25 -11.52
CA SER A 59 -6.41 -1.08 -10.81
C SER A 59 -5.00 -0.91 -11.37
N GLY A 60 -3.99 -1.19 -10.55
CA GLY A 60 -2.60 -1.15 -10.99
C GLY A 60 -1.67 -2.04 -10.19
N THR A 61 -0.49 -2.26 -10.75
CA THR A 61 0.58 -3.01 -10.10
C THR A 61 1.83 -2.15 -10.03
N VAL A 62 2.44 -2.04 -8.85
CA VAL A 62 3.70 -1.31 -8.65
C VAL A 62 4.70 -2.26 -8.00
N CYS A 63 5.80 -2.53 -8.70
CA CYS A 63 6.92 -3.31 -8.17
C CYS A 63 8.17 -2.43 -8.12
N ALA A 64 8.70 -2.17 -6.93
CA ALA A 64 9.97 -1.49 -6.73
C ALA A 64 11.00 -2.41 -6.06
N SER A 65 12.29 -2.23 -6.33
CA SER A 65 13.34 -2.88 -5.52
C SER A 65 13.80 -1.94 -4.40
N ASN A 66 14.18 -0.70 -4.73
CA ASN A 66 14.62 0.29 -3.76
C ASN A 66 13.91 1.63 -3.99
N GLY A 67 13.28 2.18 -2.95
CA GLY A 67 12.64 3.50 -2.99
C GLY A 67 11.27 3.54 -2.34
N ARG A 68 10.80 4.76 -2.04
CA ARG A 68 9.46 5.01 -1.50
C ARG A 68 8.40 4.83 -2.58
N ILE A 69 7.29 4.18 -2.25
CA ILE A 69 6.11 4.14 -3.11
C ILE A 69 5.03 5.01 -2.46
N ILE A 70 4.46 5.94 -3.22
CA ILE A 70 3.34 6.77 -2.80
C ILE A 70 2.15 6.49 -3.71
N LEU A 71 1.02 6.12 -3.12
CA LEU A 71 -0.27 6.09 -3.78
C LEU A 71 -1.19 7.15 -3.15
N ASP A 72 -1.70 8.10 -3.93
CA ASP A 72 -2.62 9.13 -3.45
C ASP A 72 -3.92 9.13 -4.28
N LYS A 73 -5.06 9.12 -3.59
CA LYS A 73 -6.42 9.15 -4.18
C LYS A 73 -6.65 8.06 -5.23
N VAL A 74 -6.13 6.85 -5.00
CA VAL A 74 -6.43 5.69 -5.84
C VAL A 74 -7.82 5.12 -5.50
N ALA A 75 -8.55 4.68 -6.54
CA ALA A 75 -9.96 4.29 -6.40
C ALA A 75 -10.28 2.86 -6.87
N ARG A 76 -9.29 1.99 -7.05
CA ARG A 76 -9.47 0.53 -7.18
C ARG A 76 -8.29 -0.20 -6.54
N GLU A 77 -8.28 -1.52 -6.63
CA GLU A 77 -7.23 -2.40 -6.10
C GLU A 77 -5.85 -2.07 -6.69
N PHE A 78 -4.84 -1.92 -5.82
CA PHE A 78 -3.44 -1.76 -6.20
C PHE A 78 -2.59 -2.84 -5.54
N ASN A 79 -1.90 -3.64 -6.35
CA ASN A 79 -0.90 -4.56 -5.85
C ASN A 79 0.46 -3.84 -5.79
N VAL A 80 1.01 -3.69 -4.59
CA VAL A 80 2.26 -2.93 -4.37
C VAL A 80 3.29 -3.83 -3.71
N ALA A 81 4.39 -4.10 -4.39
CA ALA A 81 5.50 -4.87 -3.86
C ALA A 81 6.78 -4.03 -3.84
N THR A 82 7.47 -4.00 -2.69
CA THR A 82 8.81 -3.42 -2.57
C THR A 82 9.74 -4.31 -1.77
N SER A 83 11.03 -4.30 -2.12
CA SER A 83 12.07 -5.01 -1.37
C SER A 83 12.70 -4.13 -0.29
N ASN A 84 12.96 -2.85 -0.57
CA ASN A 84 13.56 -1.89 0.35
C ASN A 84 12.94 -0.50 0.16
N GLY A 85 11.99 -0.12 1.01
CA GLY A 85 11.36 1.19 0.98
C GLY A 85 10.00 1.21 1.63
N ILE A 86 9.53 2.39 2.02
CA ILE A 86 8.23 2.57 2.68
C ILE A 86 7.14 2.71 1.63
N VAL A 87 5.97 2.14 1.89
CA VAL A 87 4.78 2.38 1.09
C VAL A 87 3.84 3.29 1.87
N VAL A 88 3.43 4.38 1.22
CA VAL A 88 2.50 5.37 1.80
C VAL A 88 1.28 5.47 0.91
N ILE A 89 0.10 5.22 1.49
CA ILE A 89 -1.18 5.26 0.80
C ILE A 89 -2.03 6.33 1.48
N THR A 90 -2.46 7.33 0.71
CA THR A 90 -3.23 8.48 1.23
C THR A 90 -4.51 8.69 0.42
N GLY A 91 -5.58 9.10 1.09
CA GLY A 91 -6.85 9.44 0.45
C GLY A 91 -7.54 8.28 -0.26
N ALA A 92 -7.26 7.03 0.14
CA ALA A 92 -7.94 5.86 -0.39
C ALA A 92 -9.41 5.83 0.11
N ARG A 93 -10.35 5.58 -0.82
CA ARG A 93 -11.80 5.47 -0.56
C ARG A 93 -12.41 4.25 -1.25
N VAL A 94 -11.74 3.11 -1.19
CA VAL A 94 -12.13 1.87 -1.87
C VAL A 94 -11.62 0.63 -1.14
N PRO A 95 -12.16 -0.57 -1.45
CA PRO A 95 -11.56 -1.81 -1.01
C PRO A 95 -10.10 -1.89 -1.45
N PHE A 96 -9.20 -2.32 -0.56
CA PHE A 96 -7.79 -2.54 -0.88
C PHE A 96 -7.29 -3.90 -0.38
N ASP A 97 -6.47 -4.58 -1.20
CA ASP A 97 -5.62 -5.70 -0.78
C ASP A 97 -4.18 -5.27 -1.08
N VAL A 98 -3.45 -4.91 -0.02
CA VAL A 98 -2.08 -4.43 -0.09
C VAL A 98 -1.21 -5.45 0.62
N GLU A 99 -0.28 -6.06 -0.11
CA GLU A 99 0.67 -7.02 0.42
C GLU A 99 2.09 -6.60 0.07
N ILE A 100 2.87 -6.27 1.08
CA ILE A 100 4.26 -5.84 0.98
C ILE A 100 5.13 -6.89 1.65
N ASN A 101 6.37 -7.06 1.20
CA ASN A 101 7.26 -8.06 1.80
C ASN A 101 8.18 -7.43 2.84
N ASN A 102 8.69 -6.23 2.60
CA ASN A 102 9.71 -5.62 3.44
C ASN A 102 9.46 -4.11 3.63
N ASN A 103 9.74 -3.64 4.85
CA ASN A 103 9.49 -2.34 5.45
C ASN A 103 8.02 -2.05 5.77
N GLY A 104 7.78 -0.85 6.30
CA GLY A 104 6.50 -0.44 6.86
C GLY A 104 5.50 0.09 5.85
N ILE A 105 4.25 0.15 6.29
CA ILE A 105 3.09 0.61 5.54
C ILE A 105 2.47 1.76 6.32
N GLU A 106 2.31 2.91 5.68
CA GLU A 106 1.49 3.99 6.21
C GLU A 106 0.21 4.07 5.37
N PHE A 107 -0.93 3.86 6.00
CA PHE A 107 -2.24 3.98 5.39
C PHE A 107 -3.01 5.13 6.03
N ASP A 108 -3.53 6.02 5.20
CA ASP A 108 -4.43 7.10 5.58
C ASP A 108 -5.62 7.15 4.62
N GLY A 109 -6.80 6.74 5.08
CA GLY A 109 -7.97 6.60 4.20
C GLY A 109 -9.27 6.21 4.90
N GLU A 110 -10.32 6.06 4.10
CA GLU A 110 -11.68 5.75 4.55
C GLU A 110 -12.10 4.35 4.06
N LEU A 111 -12.63 3.54 4.96
CA LEU A 111 -13.15 2.21 4.63
C LEU A 111 -14.59 2.30 4.14
N ILE A 112 -14.88 1.68 3.00
CA ILE A 112 -16.21 1.70 2.40
C ILE A 112 -17.10 0.63 3.04
N LYS A 113 -18.37 0.96 3.31
CA LYS A 113 -19.35 -0.01 3.82
C LYS A 113 -19.47 -1.21 2.88
N GLY A 114 -19.44 -2.42 3.43
CA GLY A 114 -19.46 -3.68 2.72
C GLY A 114 -18.11 -4.07 2.06
N SER A 115 -17.05 -3.30 2.28
CA SER A 115 -15.71 -3.65 1.77
C SER A 115 -14.98 -4.61 2.71
N SER A 116 -14.14 -5.47 2.12
CA SER A 116 -13.13 -6.25 2.82
C SER A 116 -11.76 -5.73 2.40
N ASN A 117 -10.91 -5.44 3.37
CA ASN A 117 -9.64 -4.77 3.17
C ASN A 117 -8.53 -5.55 3.86
N LYS A 118 -7.38 -5.69 3.21
CA LYS A 118 -6.22 -6.41 3.74
C LYS A 118 -4.96 -5.55 3.60
N ILE A 119 -4.22 -5.40 4.69
CA ILE A 119 -2.88 -4.81 4.73
C ILE A 119 -1.94 -5.83 5.34
N ALA A 120 -0.90 -6.23 4.61
CA ALA A 120 0.08 -7.17 5.11
C ALA A 120 1.51 -6.72 4.82
N THR A 121 2.42 -6.91 5.78
CA THR A 121 3.88 -6.86 5.58
C THR A 121 4.57 -8.04 6.25
N SER A 122 5.75 -8.47 5.80
CA SER A 122 6.53 -9.45 6.58
C SER A 122 7.49 -8.76 7.55
N ASN A 123 8.14 -7.68 7.14
CA ASN A 123 9.18 -7.02 7.92
C ASN A 123 8.97 -5.52 7.98
N GLY A 124 8.13 -5.02 8.87
CA GLY A 124 7.93 -3.60 9.09
C GLY A 124 6.69 -3.29 9.90
N SER A 125 6.64 -2.08 10.43
CA SER A 125 5.47 -1.59 11.16
C SER A 125 4.35 -1.17 10.20
N ILE A 126 3.11 -1.33 10.63
CA ILE A 126 1.93 -0.87 9.89
C ILE A 126 1.27 0.23 10.72
N ASP A 127 1.23 1.43 10.17
CA ASP A 127 0.56 2.59 10.75
C ASP A 127 -0.71 2.89 9.95
N ILE A 128 -1.87 2.76 10.59
CA ILE A 128 -3.18 2.95 9.96
C ILE A 128 -3.88 4.13 10.60
N SER A 129 -4.28 5.08 9.77
CA SER A 129 -5.10 6.24 10.13
C SER A 129 -6.44 6.11 9.41
N LEU A 130 -7.49 5.78 10.15
CA LEU A 130 -8.83 5.66 9.58
C LEU A 130 -9.53 7.02 9.63
N GLN A 131 -9.89 7.54 8.46
CA GLN A 131 -10.62 8.79 8.34
C GLN A 131 -12.14 8.58 8.49
N GLY A 132 -12.81 9.57 9.08
CA GLY A 132 -14.26 9.62 9.20
C GLY A 132 -14.84 8.84 10.39
N ALA A 133 -16.16 8.65 10.40
CA ALA A 133 -16.83 7.81 11.39
C ALA A 133 -16.69 6.33 10.97
N SER A 134 -15.52 5.76 11.20
CA SER A 134 -15.21 4.40 10.75
C SER A 134 -16.02 3.36 11.52
N SER A 135 -16.71 2.50 10.79
CA SER A 135 -17.44 1.35 11.32
C SER A 135 -16.82 0.08 10.75
N VAL A 136 -15.93 -0.57 11.49
CA VAL A 136 -15.06 -1.63 10.97
C VAL A 136 -14.94 -2.81 11.92
N MET A 137 -14.94 -4.03 11.38
CA MET A 137 -14.46 -5.24 12.01
C MET A 137 -12.97 -5.39 11.71
N LEU A 138 -12.15 -5.20 12.74
CA LEU A 138 -10.70 -5.25 12.70
C LEU A 138 -10.20 -6.62 13.15
N ASP A 139 -9.30 -7.21 12.37
CA ASP A 139 -8.49 -8.39 12.72
C ASP A 139 -7.02 -8.04 12.45
N ALA A 140 -6.27 -7.68 13.49
CA ALA A 140 -4.87 -7.29 13.40
C ALA A 140 -3.97 -8.31 14.10
N SER A 141 -2.93 -8.79 13.44
CA SER A 141 -1.93 -9.69 14.06
C SER A 141 -0.48 -9.33 13.73
N THR A 142 0.41 -9.58 14.70
CA THR A 142 1.87 -9.51 14.56
C THR A 142 2.52 -10.75 15.16
N SER A 143 3.70 -11.18 14.69
CA SER A 143 4.47 -12.25 15.37
C SER A 143 5.52 -11.69 16.32
N ASN A 144 6.21 -10.62 15.93
CA ASN A 144 7.26 -9.96 16.70
C ASN A 144 7.02 -8.45 16.67
N GLY A 145 6.25 -7.95 17.63
CA GLY A 145 5.89 -6.54 17.79
C GLY A 145 4.71 -6.36 18.73
N SER A 146 4.18 -5.15 18.80
CA SER A 146 2.99 -4.81 19.60
C SER A 146 1.86 -4.32 18.71
N ILE A 147 0.62 -4.47 19.18
CA ILE A 147 -0.56 -3.86 18.54
C ILE A 147 -1.10 -2.77 19.47
N GLU A 148 -1.17 -1.55 18.96
CA GLU A 148 -1.69 -0.38 19.67
C GLU A 148 -2.91 0.20 18.93
N THR A 149 -3.92 0.62 19.69
CA THR A 149 -5.12 1.23 19.13
C THR A 149 -5.64 2.37 19.98
N GLU A 150 -5.99 3.49 19.36
CA GLU A 150 -6.59 4.65 20.04
C GLU A 150 -8.10 4.47 20.27
N TYR A 151 -8.72 3.50 19.59
CA TYR A 151 -10.13 3.18 19.80
C TYR A 151 -10.31 2.57 21.20
N TRP A 152 -11.15 3.19 22.03
CA TRP A 152 -11.50 2.72 23.37
C TRP A 152 -11.83 1.22 23.40
N ILE A 153 -11.11 0.46 24.20
CA ILE A 153 -11.24 -1.00 24.31
C ILE A 153 -12.23 -1.29 25.44
N LEU A 154 -13.39 -1.88 25.14
CA LEU A 154 -14.34 -2.31 26.18
C LEU A 154 -13.93 -3.58 26.91
N THR A 155 -13.09 -4.39 26.28
CA THR A 155 -12.63 -5.68 26.80
C THR A 155 -11.30 -6.01 26.14
N SER A 156 -10.18 -5.65 26.76
CA SER A 156 -8.93 -6.34 26.50
C SER A 156 -8.97 -7.62 27.32
N SER A 157 -9.11 -8.78 26.67
CA SER A 157 -8.70 -10.01 27.32
C SER A 157 -7.22 -9.85 27.69
N PRO A 158 -6.82 -10.08 28.95
CA PRO A 158 -5.41 -10.06 29.32
C PRO A 158 -4.69 -11.18 28.54
N GLY A 159 -3.71 -10.82 27.69
CA GLY A 159 -2.74 -11.80 27.20
C GLY A 159 -2.54 -11.95 25.70
N ASP A 160 -3.08 -11.08 24.83
CA ASP A 160 -2.80 -11.17 23.38
C ASP A 160 -2.23 -9.84 22.83
N GLU A 161 -0.94 -9.60 23.12
CA GLU A 161 -0.19 -8.43 22.61
C GLU A 161 0.05 -8.50 21.09
N HIS A 162 -0.22 -9.66 20.50
CA HIS A 162 0.12 -10.05 19.13
C HIS A 162 -1.10 -10.31 18.24
N HIS A 163 -2.31 -10.36 18.81
CA HIS A 163 -3.55 -10.54 18.05
C HIS A 163 -4.67 -9.68 18.65
N LEU A 164 -5.30 -8.86 17.81
CA LEU A 164 -6.38 -7.97 18.18
C LEU A 164 -7.55 -8.17 17.21
N VAL A 165 -8.66 -8.69 17.72
CA VAL A 165 -9.94 -8.72 17.02
C VAL A 165 -10.89 -7.75 17.70
N LYS A 166 -11.48 -6.83 16.93
CA LYS A 166 -12.34 -5.79 17.47
C LYS A 166 -13.38 -5.29 16.48
N THR A 167 -14.58 -4.97 16.96
CA THR A 167 -15.56 -4.20 16.18
C THR A 167 -15.60 -2.75 16.65
N ILE A 168 -15.42 -1.82 15.72
CA ILE A 168 -15.57 -0.37 15.88
C ILE A 168 -16.89 0.02 15.21
N GLY A 169 -17.75 0.76 15.91
CA GLY A 169 -19.07 1.12 15.39
C GLY A 169 -19.97 -0.11 15.15
N ALA A 170 -20.60 -0.18 13.98
CA ALA A 170 -21.50 -1.27 13.59
C ALA A 170 -20.81 -2.40 12.80
N GLY A 171 -19.49 -2.34 12.59
CA GLY A 171 -18.75 -3.35 11.82
C GLY A 171 -19.07 -3.41 10.32
N GLU A 172 -19.55 -2.32 9.74
CA GLU A 172 -19.94 -2.22 8.32
C GLU A 172 -18.84 -2.48 7.28
N ALA A 173 -17.55 -2.45 7.63
CA ALA A 173 -16.43 -2.84 6.76
C ALA A 173 -15.52 -3.84 7.48
N GLU A 174 -14.71 -4.60 6.76
CA GLU A 174 -13.69 -5.48 7.33
C GLU A 174 -12.29 -4.94 7.03
N LEU A 175 -11.41 -5.00 8.02
CA LEU A 175 -9.99 -4.65 7.90
C LEU A 175 -9.14 -5.74 8.56
N ILE A 176 -8.32 -6.39 7.74
CA ILE A 176 -7.36 -7.40 8.15
C ILE A 176 -5.96 -6.80 8.07
N VAL A 177 -5.21 -6.85 9.16
CA VAL A 177 -3.86 -6.27 9.26
C VAL A 177 -2.90 -7.36 9.71
N ARG A 178 -1.82 -7.61 8.98
CA ARG A 178 -0.86 -8.66 9.33
C ARG A 178 0.57 -8.17 9.21
N THR A 179 1.37 -8.37 10.23
CA THR A 179 2.82 -8.24 10.14
C THR A 179 3.54 -9.44 10.78
N SER A 180 4.77 -9.75 10.38
CA SER A 180 5.58 -10.77 11.09
C SER A 180 6.59 -10.11 12.02
N ASN A 181 7.30 -9.09 11.56
CA ASN A 181 8.32 -8.38 12.33
C ASN A 181 8.07 -6.87 12.29
N GLY A 182 7.27 -6.38 13.23
CA GLY A 182 6.89 -4.96 13.31
C GLY A 182 5.66 -4.76 14.20
N SER A 183 5.45 -3.51 14.62
CA SER A 183 4.27 -3.13 15.40
C SER A 183 3.13 -2.70 14.47
N VAL A 184 1.91 -2.81 14.96
CA VAL A 184 0.72 -2.32 14.29
C VAL A 184 0.14 -1.20 15.14
N ALA A 185 0.02 0.01 14.60
CA ALA A 185 -0.63 1.13 15.24
C ALA A 185 -1.88 1.53 14.46
N ILE A 186 -3.02 1.64 15.14
CA ILE A 186 -4.31 1.94 14.52
C ILE A 186 -4.95 3.11 15.26
N ARG A 187 -5.08 4.22 14.55
CA ARG A 187 -5.65 5.50 15.03
C ARG A 187 -6.85 5.91 14.20
#